data_AF-A0A158QKA0-F1
#
_entry.id   AF-A0A158QKA0-F1
#
_cell.length_a   1.000
_cell.length_b   1.000
_cell.length_c   1.000
_cell.angle_alpha   90.00
_cell.angle_beta   90.00
_cell.angle_gamma   90.00
#
_symmetry.space_group_name_H-M   'P 1'
#
loop_
_entity.id
_entity.type
_entity.pdbx_description
1 polymer ?
#
loop_
_entity_poly.entity_id
_entity_poly.type
_entity_poly.pdbx_seq_one_letter_code
_entity_poly.pdbx_strand_id
1 'polypeptide(L)'
;MFFSLTDIYGVTVMKVAAMENWGLITVRQKLLLNNSTISTLTETRVTQIVLAHEIAHQWFGNLVTMKWWDDLWLNEGFASMIGLKANDIIDKTPLSGATFIILMVERIVGEEVFRDGLRLFLNKFMYKNVDHTDLLAVFARVHGASSSNEYLTGQNFTLTEVIETWIYQQGFPVLHVKKRSDGRVEVTQEIYRHTPGHKRSGAQWKVPLFLRDPRTLKPTVQWLVENDKAIIDLGTDVVLDRDGRSFIRVRYDTGLYLEITARLHADANCIPVSVRTRLMDDSFTLAEVGNLSYLHALNISVYLRKERAYPPIKMLHAHLDFLVSRLTGHPQFRIFQDFIVTILEPLFEYFRQNPVPDEELKLHEELLSDLRATVFSRVCLNGYSICASYARALVMKLMVSCTNTILSNRTCNVIPPYLRQPVYATAVMYGDEDIFEFLHSKWNMEVYQTERERIWIALGASKKKEHIHRFEKFEC
;
A
#
# COMPACT_ATOMS: atom_id res chain seq x y z
N MET A 1 14.87 -31.19 15.67
CA MET A 1 15.06 -30.39 16.89
C MET A 1 14.00 -29.31 16.83
N PHE A 2 12.88 -29.45 17.56
CA PHE A 2 11.94 -28.34 17.70
C PHE A 2 12.43 -27.48 18.86
N PHE A 3 12.49 -26.16 18.69
CA PHE A 3 12.88 -25.25 19.78
C PHE A 3 11.87 -25.31 20.93
N SER A 4 12.38 -25.16 22.16
CA SER A 4 11.57 -25.02 23.37
C SER A 4 11.11 -23.58 23.62
N LEU A 5 11.69 -22.59 22.94
CA LEU A 5 11.45 -21.16 23.15
C LEU A 5 11.65 -20.34 21.86
N THR A 6 10.97 -19.20 21.74
CA THR A 6 11.23 -18.16 20.71
C THR A 6 11.26 -16.81 21.41
N ASP A 7 12.43 -16.18 21.48
CA ASP A 7 12.61 -14.87 22.09
C ASP A 7 12.44 -13.75 21.06
N ILE A 8 11.88 -12.62 21.50
CA ILE A 8 11.74 -11.39 20.71
C ILE A 8 12.40 -10.25 21.51
N TYR A 9 13.43 -9.62 20.93
CA TYR A 9 14.23 -8.60 21.61
C TYR A 9 14.20 -7.24 20.91
N GLY A 10 13.95 -6.19 21.68
CA GLY A 10 13.90 -4.81 21.20
C GLY A 10 15.25 -4.11 21.22
N VAL A 11 15.81 -3.83 20.05
CA VAL A 11 17.11 -3.16 19.91
C VAL A 11 16.90 -1.68 19.62
N THR A 12 17.59 -0.80 20.36
CA THR A 12 17.46 0.67 20.26
C THR A 12 17.79 1.19 18.86
N VAL A 13 18.88 0.70 18.27
CA VAL A 13 19.38 1.13 16.95
C VAL A 13 19.63 -0.10 16.08
N MET A 14 18.91 -0.21 14.96
CA MET A 14 19.12 -1.22 13.93
C MET A 14 19.00 -0.60 12.54
N LYS A 15 19.77 -1.10 11.56
CA LYS A 15 19.66 -0.67 10.16
C LYS A 15 18.39 -1.19 9.47
N VAL A 16 17.91 -2.37 9.88
CA VAL A 16 16.67 -2.99 9.41
C VAL A 16 15.56 -2.85 10.44
N ALA A 17 14.31 -3.10 10.04
CA ALA A 17 13.16 -3.05 10.95
C ALA A 17 13.19 -4.20 11.97
N ALA A 18 13.54 -5.40 11.51
CA ALA A 18 13.72 -6.60 12.30
C ALA A 18 14.67 -7.58 11.58
N MET A 19 15.03 -8.67 12.25
CA MET A 19 15.83 -9.77 11.74
C MET A 19 15.40 -11.08 12.41
N GLU A 20 15.27 -12.11 11.61
CA GLU A 20 14.58 -13.38 11.88
C GLU A 20 15.43 -14.45 12.59
N ASN A 21 16.51 -14.07 13.29
CA ASN A 21 17.49 -15.05 13.79
C ASN A 21 16.80 -16.19 14.54
N TRP A 22 17.16 -17.43 14.20
CA TRP A 22 16.39 -18.60 14.61
C TRP A 22 16.37 -18.75 16.14
N GLY A 23 15.19 -18.56 16.74
CA GLY A 23 14.99 -18.60 18.19
C GLY A 23 15.22 -17.27 18.93
N LEU A 24 15.77 -16.24 18.28
CA LEU A 24 15.97 -14.89 18.83
C LEU A 24 15.68 -13.80 17.77
N ILE A 25 14.42 -13.47 17.59
CA ILE A 25 13.99 -12.41 16.68
C ILE A 25 14.40 -11.07 17.27
N THR A 26 15.13 -10.26 16.51
CA THR A 26 15.49 -8.89 16.92
C THR A 26 14.66 -7.89 16.17
N VAL A 27 14.07 -6.92 16.85
CA VAL A 27 13.19 -5.90 16.26
C VAL A 27 13.63 -4.52 16.75
N ARG A 28 13.52 -3.49 15.92
CA ARG A 28 13.69 -2.10 16.38
C ARG A 28 12.76 -1.85 17.57
N GLN A 29 13.33 -1.34 18.66
CA GLN A 29 12.60 -1.10 19.91
C GLN A 29 11.31 -0.28 19.70
N LYS A 30 11.34 0.72 18.81
CA LYS A 30 10.16 1.55 18.50
C LYS A 30 8.97 0.78 17.90
N LEU A 31 9.22 -0.37 17.28
CA LEU A 31 8.17 -1.24 16.77
C LEU A 31 7.63 -2.15 17.88
N LEU A 32 8.45 -2.56 18.85
CA LEU A 32 7.97 -3.40 19.97
C LEU A 32 7.26 -2.60 21.07
N LEU A 33 7.69 -1.37 21.33
CA LEU A 33 7.10 -0.52 22.36
C LEU A 33 5.76 0.03 21.89
N ASN A 34 4.71 -0.77 22.07
CA ASN A 34 3.35 -0.33 21.89
C ASN A 34 2.81 0.25 23.20
N ASN A 35 2.55 1.55 23.22
CA ASN A 35 1.85 2.20 24.32
C ASN A 35 0.49 2.65 23.81
N SER A 36 -0.58 2.08 24.38
CA SER A 36 -1.95 2.44 24.01
C SER A 36 -2.21 3.94 24.08
N THR A 37 -1.42 4.70 24.85
CA THR A 37 -1.57 6.15 25.01
C THR A 37 -0.97 7.02 23.92
N ILE A 38 0.02 6.51 23.19
CA ILE A 38 0.86 7.27 22.26
C ILE A 38 0.86 6.63 20.87
N SER A 39 0.83 5.31 20.83
CA SER A 39 0.85 4.55 19.59
C SER A 39 -0.50 4.64 18.90
N THR A 40 -0.46 4.87 17.58
CA THR A 40 -1.63 4.74 16.73
C THR A 40 -1.97 3.26 16.51
N LEU A 41 -3.20 2.99 16.10
CA LEU A 41 -3.59 1.66 15.66
C LEU A 41 -2.76 1.20 14.45
N THR A 42 -2.35 2.13 13.58
CA THR A 42 -1.50 1.83 12.41
C THR A 42 -0.10 1.41 12.83
N GLU A 43 0.52 2.12 13.77
CA GLU A 43 1.81 1.72 14.34
C GLU A 43 1.70 0.34 15.01
N THR A 44 0.62 0.09 15.74
CA THR A 44 0.34 -1.24 16.34
C THR A 44 0.25 -2.33 15.29
N ARG A 45 -0.42 -2.07 14.16
CA ARG A 45 -0.54 -3.04 13.07
C ARG A 45 0.77 -3.28 12.37
N VAL A 46 1.56 -2.25 12.12
CA VAL A 46 2.91 -2.39 11.55
C VAL A 46 3.74 -3.33 12.41
N THR A 47 3.67 -3.20 13.74
CA THR A 47 4.29 -4.15 14.66
C THR A 47 3.80 -5.58 14.45
N GLN A 48 2.48 -5.78 14.37
CA GLN A 48 1.89 -7.12 14.16
C GLN A 48 2.31 -7.74 12.82
N ILE A 49 2.39 -6.95 11.75
CA ILE A 49 2.84 -7.40 10.42
C ILE A 49 4.30 -7.80 10.49
N VAL A 50 5.16 -6.95 11.07
CA VAL A 50 6.60 -7.22 11.20
C VAL A 50 6.81 -8.49 12.03
N LEU A 51 6.16 -8.62 13.19
CA LEU A 51 6.29 -9.83 14.01
C LEU A 51 5.81 -11.08 13.28
N ALA A 52 4.67 -11.02 12.58
CA ALA A 52 4.17 -12.16 11.81
C ALA A 52 5.11 -12.53 10.65
N HIS A 53 5.75 -11.53 10.01
CA HIS A 53 6.79 -11.73 8.99
C HIS A 53 8.01 -12.46 9.56
N GLU A 54 8.57 -11.97 10.68
CA GLU A 54 9.74 -12.60 11.32
C GLU A 54 9.44 -14.01 11.88
N ILE A 55 8.20 -14.23 12.35
CA ILE A 55 7.74 -15.54 12.79
C ILE A 55 7.58 -16.49 11.59
N ALA A 56 7.11 -16.00 10.44
CA ALA A 56 7.02 -16.81 9.23
C ALA A 56 8.39 -17.29 8.76
N HIS A 57 9.43 -16.48 8.93
CA HIS A 57 10.81 -16.85 8.63
C HIS A 57 11.33 -18.05 9.45
N GLN A 58 10.72 -18.35 10.60
CA GLN A 58 11.06 -19.57 11.36
C GLN A 58 10.80 -20.85 10.54
N TRP A 59 9.93 -20.78 9.52
CA TRP A 59 9.75 -21.82 8.51
C TRP A 59 10.43 -21.46 7.18
N PHE A 60 10.16 -20.26 6.64
CA PHE A 60 10.65 -19.81 5.33
C PHE A 60 11.91 -18.95 5.47
N GLY A 61 13.05 -19.61 5.51
CA GLY A 61 14.38 -18.98 5.65
C GLY A 61 15.24 -19.67 6.69
N ASN A 62 14.64 -20.07 7.81
CA ASN A 62 15.33 -20.80 8.87
C ASN A 62 15.21 -22.32 8.70
N LEU A 63 13.99 -22.86 8.75
CA LEU A 63 13.77 -24.31 8.60
C LEU A 63 14.10 -24.81 7.20
N VAL A 64 13.70 -24.05 6.18
CA VAL A 64 14.06 -24.28 4.78
C VAL A 64 14.67 -22.98 4.27
N THR A 65 15.93 -23.02 3.88
CA THR A 65 16.70 -21.83 3.47
C THR A 65 16.90 -21.84 1.97
N MET A 66 16.81 -20.71 1.29
CA MET A 66 17.24 -20.62 -0.10
C MET A 66 18.71 -21.07 -0.25
N LYS A 67 19.03 -21.68 -1.38
CA LYS A 67 20.37 -22.20 -1.69
C LYS A 67 21.37 -21.09 -1.95
N TRP A 68 20.91 -20.01 -2.56
CA TRP A 68 21.71 -18.83 -2.80
C TRP A 68 20.83 -17.57 -2.87
N TRP A 69 21.45 -16.40 -2.79
CA TRP A 69 20.78 -15.10 -2.64
C TRP A 69 19.96 -14.64 -3.86
N ASP A 70 20.17 -15.26 -5.02
CA ASP A 70 19.34 -15.08 -6.21
C ASP A 70 17.88 -15.54 -5.97
N ASP A 71 17.68 -16.50 -5.07
CA ASP A 71 16.37 -16.98 -4.63
C ASP A 71 15.91 -16.40 -3.28
N LEU A 72 16.42 -15.23 -2.86
CA LEU A 72 16.01 -14.57 -1.62
C LEU A 72 14.48 -14.37 -1.51
N TRP A 73 13.80 -14.25 -2.66
CA TRP A 73 12.35 -14.14 -2.74
C TRP A 73 11.60 -15.36 -2.17
N LEU A 74 12.22 -16.55 -2.12
CA LEU A 74 11.66 -17.75 -1.47
C LEU A 74 11.52 -17.57 0.04
N ASN A 75 12.37 -16.75 0.66
CA ASN A 75 12.25 -16.41 2.07
C ASN A 75 11.33 -15.19 2.22
N GLU A 76 11.76 -14.06 1.66
CA GLU A 76 11.15 -12.75 1.88
C GLU A 76 9.73 -12.63 1.30
N GLY A 77 9.49 -13.24 0.14
CA GLY A 77 8.18 -13.21 -0.53
C GLY A 77 7.12 -13.96 0.28
N PHE A 78 7.46 -15.14 0.79
CA PHE A 78 6.57 -15.95 1.63
C PHE A 78 6.37 -15.36 3.02
N ALA A 79 7.43 -14.87 3.67
CA ALA A 79 7.32 -14.18 4.95
C ALA A 79 6.43 -12.94 4.85
N SER A 80 6.62 -12.12 3.79
CA SER A 80 5.78 -10.95 3.51
C SER A 80 4.33 -11.36 3.29
N MET A 81 4.07 -12.40 2.49
CA MET A 81 2.71 -12.91 2.26
C MET A 81 2.05 -13.32 3.58
N ILE A 82 2.74 -14.10 4.42
CA ILE A 82 2.20 -14.59 5.70
C ILE A 82 1.98 -13.43 6.67
N GLY A 83 2.91 -12.47 6.75
CA GLY A 83 2.77 -11.27 7.58
C GLY A 83 1.49 -10.49 7.25
N LEU A 84 1.16 -10.36 5.98
CA LEU A 84 -0.06 -9.70 5.51
C LEU A 84 -1.32 -10.56 5.71
N LYS A 85 -1.26 -11.88 5.47
CA LYS A 85 -2.38 -12.82 5.69
C LYS A 85 -2.78 -12.91 7.14
N ALA A 86 -1.80 -13.05 8.04
CA ALA A 86 -2.03 -13.16 9.48
C ALA A 86 -2.73 -11.92 10.05
N ASN A 87 -2.65 -10.80 9.34
CA ASN A 87 -3.26 -9.52 9.72
C ASN A 87 -4.52 -9.14 8.91
N ASP A 88 -4.93 -9.95 7.93
CA ASP A 88 -6.10 -9.70 7.05
C ASP A 88 -6.07 -8.34 6.31
N ILE A 89 -4.92 -8.04 5.70
CA ILE A 89 -4.69 -6.75 5.03
C ILE A 89 -4.19 -6.82 3.59
N ILE A 90 -4.14 -8.01 2.96
CA ILE A 90 -3.66 -8.18 1.57
C ILE A 90 -4.34 -7.20 0.62
N ASP A 91 -5.67 -7.11 0.66
CA ASP A 91 -6.45 -6.28 -0.27
C ASP A 91 -6.43 -4.78 0.07
N LYS A 92 -5.71 -4.39 1.13
CA LYS A 92 -5.71 -3.02 1.68
C LYS A 92 -4.33 -2.37 1.64
N THR A 93 -3.30 -3.09 1.20
CA THR A 93 -1.91 -2.61 1.17
C THR A 93 -1.26 -2.86 -0.20
N PRO A 94 -0.35 -1.98 -0.64
CA PRO A 94 0.57 -2.31 -1.73
C PRO A 94 1.41 -3.55 -1.39
N LEU A 95 1.65 -4.40 -2.38
CA LEU A 95 2.39 -5.64 -2.24
C LEU A 95 3.75 -5.54 -2.93
N SER A 96 4.76 -6.24 -2.39
CA SER A 96 6.01 -6.48 -3.12
C SER A 96 5.73 -7.37 -4.33
N GLY A 97 6.57 -7.28 -5.38
CA GLY A 97 6.40 -8.09 -6.59
C GLY A 97 6.39 -9.59 -6.29
N ALA A 98 7.30 -10.07 -5.44
CA ALA A 98 7.37 -11.48 -5.04
C ALA A 98 6.08 -11.92 -4.32
N THR A 99 5.60 -11.16 -3.34
CA THR A 99 4.35 -11.47 -2.63
C THR A 99 3.15 -11.49 -3.57
N PHE A 100 3.08 -10.54 -4.51
CA PHE A 100 2.00 -10.51 -5.49
C PHE A 100 2.03 -11.76 -6.39
N ILE A 101 3.21 -12.14 -6.92
CA ILE A 101 3.36 -13.35 -7.75
C ILE A 101 2.95 -14.60 -6.96
N ILE A 102 3.36 -14.74 -5.70
CA ILE A 102 2.98 -15.87 -4.84
C ILE A 102 1.45 -15.93 -4.65
N LEU A 103 0.80 -14.80 -4.38
CA LEU A 103 -0.67 -14.72 -4.21
C LEU A 103 -1.41 -14.97 -5.53
N MET A 104 -0.84 -14.55 -6.65
CA MET A 104 -1.37 -14.86 -7.99
C MET A 104 -1.29 -16.37 -8.27
N VAL A 105 -0.18 -17.02 -7.92
CA VAL A 105 -0.02 -18.48 -8.01
C VAL A 105 -1.04 -19.20 -7.13
N GLU A 106 -1.21 -18.77 -5.87
CA GLU A 106 -2.24 -19.30 -4.99
C GLU A 106 -3.65 -19.20 -5.61
N ARG A 107 -3.95 -18.09 -6.29
CA ARG A 107 -5.25 -17.90 -6.96
C ARG A 107 -5.42 -18.77 -8.19
N ILE A 108 -4.35 -19.05 -8.92
CA ILE A 108 -4.38 -19.97 -10.07
C ILE A 108 -4.65 -21.41 -9.60
N VAL A 109 -3.95 -21.87 -8.56
CA VAL A 109 -4.01 -23.28 -8.12
C VAL A 109 -5.09 -23.57 -7.06
N GLY A 110 -5.59 -22.52 -6.39
CA GLY A 110 -6.51 -22.63 -5.27
C GLY A 110 -5.79 -22.75 -3.92
N GLU A 111 -6.45 -22.24 -2.87
CA GLU A 111 -5.88 -22.15 -1.52
C GLU A 111 -5.51 -23.52 -0.92
N GLU A 112 -6.33 -24.55 -1.16
CA GLU A 112 -6.09 -25.91 -0.65
C GLU A 112 -4.84 -26.52 -1.27
N VAL A 113 -4.74 -26.53 -2.61
CA VAL A 113 -3.59 -27.02 -3.36
C VAL A 113 -2.33 -26.23 -2.98
N PHE A 114 -2.46 -24.93 -2.82
CA PHE A 114 -1.35 -24.07 -2.42
C PHE A 114 -0.83 -24.41 -1.02
N ARG A 115 -1.72 -24.55 -0.04
CA ARG A 115 -1.39 -24.94 1.33
C ARG A 115 -0.75 -26.34 1.40
N ASP A 116 -1.29 -27.30 0.65
CA ASP A 116 -0.75 -28.66 0.59
C ASP A 116 0.62 -28.69 -0.09
N GLY A 117 0.82 -27.87 -1.12
CA GLY A 117 2.12 -27.60 -1.74
C GLY A 117 3.15 -27.11 -0.72
N LEU A 118 2.83 -26.06 0.05
CA LEU A 118 3.73 -25.53 1.09
C LEU A 118 4.01 -26.54 2.20
N ARG A 119 3.00 -27.30 2.63
CA ARG A 119 3.17 -28.35 3.64
C ARG A 119 4.12 -29.44 3.13
N LEU A 120 3.95 -29.89 1.89
CA LEU A 120 4.83 -30.90 1.30
C LEU A 120 6.26 -30.35 1.13
N PHE A 121 6.40 -29.10 0.67
CA PHE A 121 7.69 -28.43 0.51
C PHE A 121 8.45 -28.35 1.84
N LEU A 122 7.84 -27.79 2.89
CA LEU A 122 8.48 -27.65 4.19
C LEU A 122 8.88 -29.00 4.80
N ASN A 123 8.02 -30.02 4.72
CA ASN A 123 8.34 -31.35 5.25
C ASN A 123 9.45 -32.06 4.48
N LYS A 124 9.49 -31.91 3.14
CA LYS A 124 10.48 -32.56 2.30
C LYS A 124 11.88 -31.95 2.46
N PHE A 125 11.93 -30.64 2.69
CA PHE A 125 13.17 -29.86 2.66
C PHE A 125 13.59 -29.30 4.02
N MET A 126 12.93 -29.69 5.12
CA MET A 126 13.32 -29.28 6.46
C MET A 126 14.82 -29.53 6.71
N TYR A 127 15.50 -28.52 7.24
CA TYR A 127 16.95 -28.45 7.50
C TYR A 127 17.84 -28.56 6.25
N LYS A 128 17.32 -28.16 5.08
CA LYS A 128 18.07 -28.17 3.83
C LYS A 128 18.00 -26.81 3.13
N ASN A 129 18.90 -26.67 2.17
CA ASN A 129 18.88 -25.59 1.20
C ASN A 129 18.09 -25.99 -0.04
N VAL A 130 17.34 -25.05 -0.62
CA VAL A 130 16.47 -25.26 -1.80
C VAL A 130 16.59 -24.09 -2.78
N ASP A 131 16.37 -24.35 -4.06
CA ASP A 131 16.18 -23.29 -5.06
C ASP A 131 14.73 -23.27 -5.57
N HIS A 132 14.40 -22.31 -6.44
CA HIS A 132 13.04 -22.18 -6.97
C HIS A 132 12.58 -23.43 -7.72
N THR A 133 13.49 -24.23 -8.30
CA THR A 133 13.11 -25.45 -9.03
C THR A 133 12.54 -26.52 -8.10
N ASP A 134 13.05 -26.62 -6.87
CA ASP A 134 12.52 -27.50 -5.84
C ASP A 134 11.08 -27.15 -5.46
N LEU A 135 10.79 -25.85 -5.32
CA LEU A 135 9.45 -25.34 -5.04
C LEU A 135 8.50 -25.66 -6.20
N LEU A 136 8.89 -25.31 -7.42
CA LEU A 136 8.09 -25.55 -8.63
C LEU A 136 7.78 -27.03 -8.83
N ALA A 137 8.74 -27.92 -8.57
CA ALA A 137 8.54 -29.36 -8.67
C ALA A 137 7.51 -29.88 -7.64
N VAL A 138 7.51 -29.33 -6.42
CA VAL A 138 6.49 -29.67 -5.41
C VAL A 138 5.11 -29.19 -5.85
N PHE A 139 4.99 -27.95 -6.30
CA PHE A 139 3.72 -27.38 -6.74
C PHE A 139 3.16 -28.10 -7.97
N ALA A 140 3.99 -28.40 -8.97
CA ALA A 140 3.60 -29.17 -10.14
C ALA A 140 3.06 -30.56 -9.76
N ARG A 141 3.67 -31.23 -8.78
CA ARG A 141 3.22 -32.53 -8.27
C ARG A 141 1.86 -32.45 -7.57
N VAL A 142 1.69 -31.51 -6.64
CA VAL A 142 0.44 -31.39 -5.87
C VAL A 142 -0.70 -30.94 -6.78
N HIS A 143 -0.43 -29.98 -7.67
CA HIS A 143 -1.39 -29.50 -8.65
C HIS A 143 -1.82 -30.60 -9.63
N GLY A 144 -0.89 -31.38 -10.17
CA GLY A 144 -1.21 -32.49 -11.10
C GLY A 144 -1.97 -33.65 -10.47
N ALA A 145 -1.88 -33.81 -9.15
CA ALA A 145 -2.64 -34.81 -8.40
C ALA A 145 -4.04 -34.32 -7.98
N SER A 146 -4.32 -33.02 -8.10
CA SER A 146 -5.58 -32.43 -7.68
C SER A 146 -6.65 -32.52 -8.77
N SER A 147 -7.89 -32.75 -8.37
CA SER A 147 -9.08 -32.62 -9.24
C SER A 147 -9.53 -31.16 -9.41
N SER A 148 -9.02 -30.23 -8.60
CA SER A 148 -9.41 -28.80 -8.56
C SER A 148 -8.61 -27.91 -9.52
N ASN A 149 -8.31 -28.42 -10.72
CA ASN A 149 -7.43 -27.78 -11.70
C ASN A 149 -8.13 -26.65 -12.51
N GLU A 150 -8.92 -25.80 -11.85
CA GLU A 150 -10.02 -25.05 -12.48
C GLU A 150 -9.54 -24.02 -13.54
N TYR A 151 -8.40 -23.35 -13.35
CA TYR A 151 -7.96 -22.26 -14.24
C TYR A 151 -6.85 -22.61 -15.23
N LEU A 152 -6.20 -23.77 -15.09
CA LEU A 152 -5.18 -24.26 -16.04
C LEU A 152 -5.70 -25.39 -16.93
N THR A 153 -6.89 -25.94 -16.66
CA THR A 153 -7.49 -26.98 -17.50
C THR A 153 -7.67 -26.49 -18.94
N GLY A 154 -7.18 -27.29 -19.90
CA GLY A 154 -7.28 -27.00 -21.33
C GLY A 154 -6.23 -26.03 -21.88
N GLN A 155 -5.30 -25.55 -21.05
CA GLN A 155 -4.15 -24.76 -21.51
C GLN A 155 -3.04 -25.67 -22.05
N ASN A 156 -2.26 -25.16 -23.00
CA ASN A 156 -1.11 -25.87 -23.60
C ASN A 156 0.22 -25.60 -22.88
N PHE A 157 0.16 -25.03 -21.67
CA PHE A 157 1.30 -24.72 -20.81
C PHE A 157 1.02 -25.17 -19.37
N THR A 158 2.10 -25.40 -18.63
CA THR A 158 2.11 -25.86 -17.24
C THR A 158 2.18 -24.69 -16.26
N LEU A 159 1.86 -24.96 -14.99
CA LEU A 159 2.04 -23.97 -13.90
C LEU A 159 3.50 -23.50 -13.81
N THR A 160 4.46 -24.41 -14.01
CA THR A 160 5.89 -24.08 -14.04
C THR A 160 6.18 -23.04 -15.10
N GLU A 161 5.75 -23.28 -16.35
CA GLU A 161 5.95 -22.33 -17.46
C GLU A 161 5.26 -20.98 -17.23
N VAL A 162 4.19 -20.91 -16.44
CA VAL A 162 3.61 -19.62 -16.00
C VAL A 162 4.58 -18.93 -15.07
N ILE A 163 4.97 -19.56 -13.95
CA ILE A 163 5.80 -18.95 -12.91
C ILE A 163 7.16 -18.53 -13.45
N GLU A 164 7.76 -19.33 -14.33
CA GLU A 164 9.05 -19.03 -14.97
C GLU A 164 9.03 -17.70 -15.74
N THR A 165 7.91 -17.35 -16.38
CA THR A 165 7.78 -16.02 -17.03
C THR A 165 7.76 -14.87 -16.05
N TRP A 166 7.52 -15.11 -14.76
CA TRP A 166 7.49 -14.07 -13.73
C TRP A 166 8.79 -13.97 -12.93
N ILE A 167 9.53 -15.07 -12.76
CA ILE A 167 10.72 -15.11 -11.89
C ILE A 167 12.04 -14.91 -12.63
N TYR A 168 12.14 -15.30 -13.91
CA TYR A 168 13.41 -15.24 -14.66
C TYR A 168 13.66 -13.93 -15.42
N GLN A 169 12.66 -13.05 -15.51
CA GLN A 169 12.78 -11.79 -16.24
C GLN A 169 12.49 -10.60 -15.35
N GLN A 170 13.26 -9.53 -15.57
CA GLN A 170 13.10 -8.28 -14.85
C GLN A 170 11.88 -7.51 -15.36
N GLY A 171 11.10 -6.96 -14.43
CA GLY A 171 9.94 -6.11 -14.72
C GLY A 171 8.62 -6.88 -14.70
N PHE A 172 7.58 -6.24 -15.20
CA PHE A 172 6.21 -6.78 -15.27
C PHE A 172 5.47 -6.12 -16.43
N PRO A 173 4.35 -6.69 -16.91
CA PRO A 173 3.67 -6.15 -18.08
C PRO A 173 2.75 -4.96 -17.73
N VAL A 174 2.70 -4.01 -18.67
CA VAL A 174 1.55 -3.12 -18.84
C VAL A 174 0.68 -3.67 -19.99
N LEU A 175 -0.61 -3.82 -19.71
CA LEU A 175 -1.60 -4.27 -20.69
C LEU A 175 -2.25 -3.07 -21.35
N HIS A 176 -2.28 -3.07 -22.68
CA HIS A 176 -3.03 -2.10 -23.49
C HIS A 176 -4.38 -2.67 -23.85
N VAL A 177 -5.43 -1.97 -23.47
CA VAL A 177 -6.83 -2.36 -23.69
C VAL A 177 -7.47 -1.39 -24.67
N LYS A 178 -7.92 -1.90 -25.81
CA LYS A 178 -8.58 -1.11 -26.86
C LYS A 178 -9.97 -1.64 -27.14
N LYS A 179 -10.97 -0.75 -27.23
CA LYS A 179 -12.33 -1.13 -27.59
C LYS A 179 -12.42 -1.46 -29.08
N ARG A 180 -13.08 -2.57 -29.41
CA ARG A 180 -13.34 -3.00 -30.79
C ARG A 180 -14.73 -2.54 -31.25
N SER A 181 -14.95 -2.55 -32.56
CA SER A 181 -16.23 -2.20 -33.17
C SER A 181 -17.37 -3.14 -32.80
N ASP A 182 -17.07 -4.39 -32.41
CA ASP A 182 -18.04 -5.40 -31.99
C ASP A 182 -18.37 -5.33 -30.48
N GLY A 183 -17.85 -4.33 -29.77
CA GLY A 183 -18.09 -4.12 -28.33
C GLY A 183 -17.11 -4.85 -27.40
N ARG A 184 -16.33 -5.81 -27.91
CA ARG A 184 -15.28 -6.50 -27.14
C ARG A 184 -14.04 -5.63 -26.97
N VAL A 185 -13.11 -6.06 -26.12
CA VAL A 185 -11.79 -5.41 -25.97
C VAL A 185 -10.67 -6.28 -26.53
N GLU A 186 -9.74 -5.64 -27.22
CA GLU A 186 -8.45 -6.23 -27.61
C GLU A 186 -7.42 -5.88 -26.54
N VAL A 187 -6.74 -6.90 -26.02
CA VAL A 187 -5.71 -6.77 -24.99
C VAL A 187 -4.37 -7.24 -25.53
N THR A 188 -3.35 -6.41 -25.37
CA THR A 188 -1.96 -6.70 -25.73
C THR A 188 -1.03 -6.34 -24.57
N GLN A 189 0.14 -6.96 -24.49
CA GLN A 189 1.11 -6.70 -23.43
C GLN A 189 2.41 -6.07 -23.96
N GLU A 190 3.01 -5.20 -23.14
CA GLU A 190 4.40 -4.78 -23.26
C GLU A 190 5.04 -4.69 -21.87
N ILE A 191 6.37 -4.76 -21.79
CA ILE A 191 7.09 -4.54 -20.54
C ILE A 191 6.88 -3.11 -20.03
N TYR A 192 6.44 -2.97 -18.78
CA TYR A 192 6.36 -1.67 -18.11
C TYR A 192 7.75 -1.09 -17.87
N ARG A 193 7.89 0.22 -18.08
CA ARG A 193 9.15 0.95 -17.92
C ARG A 193 8.94 2.25 -17.20
N HIS A 194 9.73 2.44 -16.16
CA HIS A 194 9.80 3.71 -15.47
C HIS A 194 10.57 4.77 -16.28
N THR A 195 11.57 4.35 -17.08
CA THR A 195 12.46 5.27 -17.83
C THR A 195 12.18 5.20 -19.34
N PRO A 196 11.83 6.33 -19.99
CA PRO A 196 11.70 6.38 -21.44
C PRO A 196 13.02 6.05 -22.17
N GLY A 197 12.96 5.34 -23.30
CA GLY A 197 14.09 5.23 -24.25
C GLY A 197 15.04 4.02 -24.14
N HIS A 198 14.86 3.10 -23.17
CA HIS A 198 15.60 1.83 -23.20
C HIS A 198 15.19 0.94 -24.41
N LYS A 199 16.10 0.11 -24.94
CA LYS A 199 15.77 -0.84 -26.04
C LYS A 199 14.59 -1.71 -25.65
N ARG A 200 13.59 -1.90 -26.52
CA ARG A 200 12.44 -2.80 -26.29
C ARG A 200 12.96 -4.21 -25.99
N SER A 201 12.71 -4.70 -24.78
CA SER A 201 12.85 -6.12 -24.46
C SER A 201 11.66 -6.83 -25.10
N GLY A 202 11.88 -8.01 -25.68
CA GLY A 202 10.81 -8.90 -26.12
C GLY A 202 10.16 -9.66 -24.96
N ALA A 203 10.50 -9.35 -23.71
CA ALA A 203 9.92 -9.97 -22.51
C ALA A 203 8.40 -9.84 -22.52
N GLN A 204 7.75 -10.99 -22.40
CA GLN A 204 6.31 -11.15 -22.31
C GLN A 204 6.01 -12.21 -21.24
N TRP A 205 4.80 -12.15 -20.70
CA TRP A 205 4.38 -12.97 -19.58
C TRP A 205 3.16 -13.80 -19.96
N LYS A 206 3.00 -14.96 -19.32
CA LYS A 206 1.72 -15.67 -19.29
C LYS A 206 0.86 -15.04 -18.19
N VAL A 207 -0.04 -14.14 -18.59
CA VAL A 207 -0.83 -13.34 -17.66
C VAL A 207 -2.22 -13.97 -17.47
N PRO A 208 -2.58 -14.42 -16.26
CA PRO A 208 -3.97 -14.77 -15.97
C PRO A 208 -4.78 -13.47 -15.88
N LEU A 209 -5.95 -13.39 -16.51
CA LEU A 209 -6.88 -12.26 -16.35
C LEU A 209 -8.11 -12.76 -15.63
N PHE A 210 -8.33 -12.30 -14.38
CA PHE A 210 -9.45 -12.76 -13.56
C PHE A 210 -10.71 -11.95 -13.90
N LEU A 211 -11.65 -12.61 -14.56
CA LEU A 211 -12.84 -12.01 -15.17
C LEU A 211 -14.12 -12.71 -14.66
N ARG A 212 -15.26 -12.30 -15.19
CA ARG A 212 -16.53 -13.00 -15.02
C ARG A 212 -17.08 -13.40 -16.38
N ASP A 213 -17.65 -14.60 -16.46
CA ASP A 213 -18.36 -15.01 -17.67
C ASP A 213 -19.55 -14.05 -17.90
N PRO A 214 -19.68 -13.42 -19.08
CA PRO A 214 -20.71 -12.42 -19.34
C PRO A 214 -22.15 -12.90 -19.18
N ARG A 215 -22.39 -14.23 -19.23
CA ARG A 215 -23.73 -14.83 -19.17
C ARG A 215 -24.07 -15.35 -17.78
N THR A 216 -23.12 -16.03 -17.14
CA THR A 216 -23.33 -16.71 -15.85
C THR A 216 -22.84 -15.90 -14.66
N LEU A 217 -22.04 -14.86 -14.90
CA LEU A 217 -21.35 -14.03 -13.90
C LEU A 217 -20.41 -14.80 -12.96
N LYS A 218 -20.14 -16.09 -13.26
CA LYS A 218 -19.20 -16.90 -12.51
C LYS A 218 -17.76 -16.43 -12.77
N PRO A 219 -16.87 -16.49 -11.75
CA PRO A 219 -15.44 -16.22 -11.95
C PRO A 219 -14.87 -17.10 -13.07
N THR A 220 -14.03 -16.52 -13.91
CA THR A 220 -13.32 -17.20 -14.99
C THR A 220 -11.95 -16.58 -15.19
N VAL A 221 -11.02 -17.31 -15.78
CA VAL A 221 -9.69 -16.81 -16.13
C VAL A 221 -9.50 -16.90 -17.63
N GLN A 222 -9.16 -15.77 -18.25
CA GLN A 222 -8.68 -15.74 -19.62
C GLN A 222 -7.19 -15.48 -19.63
N TRP A 223 -6.43 -16.26 -20.38
CA TRP A 223 -4.98 -16.13 -20.45
C TRP A 223 -4.56 -15.22 -21.59
N LEU A 224 -3.66 -14.28 -21.30
CA LEU A 224 -2.88 -13.57 -22.31
C LEU A 224 -1.50 -14.22 -22.37
N VAL A 225 -1.24 -14.96 -23.44
CA VAL A 225 0.04 -15.64 -23.67
C VAL A 225 1.01 -14.77 -24.47
N GLU A 226 2.25 -15.20 -24.53
CA GLU A 226 3.31 -14.50 -25.26
C GLU A 226 3.02 -14.45 -26.76
N ASN A 227 3.36 -13.33 -27.38
CA ASN A 227 3.18 -12.98 -28.80
C ASN A 227 1.74 -13.01 -29.31
N ASP A 228 0.77 -13.10 -28.40
CA ASP A 228 -0.65 -13.18 -28.74
C ASP A 228 -1.41 -11.91 -28.34
N LYS A 229 -2.65 -11.81 -28.83
CA LYS A 229 -3.63 -10.81 -28.43
C LYS A 229 -4.85 -11.52 -27.88
N ALA A 230 -5.32 -11.11 -26.70
CA ALA A 230 -6.57 -11.61 -26.16
C ALA A 230 -7.74 -10.74 -26.64
N ILE A 231 -8.77 -11.36 -27.21
CA ILE A 231 -10.06 -10.71 -27.46
C ILE A 231 -11.02 -11.12 -26.35
N ILE A 232 -11.48 -10.15 -25.58
CA ILE A 232 -12.19 -10.38 -24.32
C ILE A 232 -13.55 -9.70 -24.40
N ASP A 233 -14.59 -10.45 -24.06
CA ASP A 233 -15.92 -9.90 -23.80
C ASP A 233 -16.03 -9.59 -22.30
N LEU A 234 -16.08 -8.30 -21.96
CA LEU A 234 -16.24 -7.86 -20.58
C LEU A 234 -17.71 -7.92 -20.12
N GLY A 235 -18.66 -8.21 -21.02
CA GLY A 235 -20.08 -8.21 -20.69
C GLY A 235 -20.55 -6.85 -20.17
N THR A 236 -20.99 -6.82 -18.91
CA THR A 236 -21.42 -5.58 -18.23
C THR A 236 -20.30 -4.86 -17.48
N ASP A 237 -19.12 -5.48 -17.40
CA ASP A 237 -17.93 -4.86 -16.80
C ASP A 237 -17.27 -3.88 -17.77
N VAL A 238 -16.52 -2.93 -17.21
CA VAL A 238 -15.81 -1.86 -17.95
C VAL A 238 -14.31 -1.87 -17.70
N VAL A 239 -13.85 -2.73 -16.80
CA VAL A 239 -12.46 -2.84 -16.34
C VAL A 239 -11.94 -4.25 -16.57
N LEU A 240 -10.67 -4.34 -16.96
CA LEU A 240 -9.96 -5.60 -17.08
C LEU A 240 -9.50 -6.09 -15.70
N ASP A 241 -9.45 -7.41 -15.52
CA ASP A 241 -8.99 -8.06 -14.28
C ASP A 241 -9.77 -7.52 -13.07
N ARG A 242 -11.10 -7.70 -13.10
CA ARG A 242 -12.07 -7.13 -12.14
C ARG A 242 -11.77 -7.53 -10.69
N ASP A 243 -11.12 -8.66 -10.47
CA ASP A 243 -10.78 -9.07 -9.11
C ASP A 243 -9.47 -8.44 -8.62
N GLY A 244 -8.69 -7.81 -9.50
CA GLY A 244 -7.47 -7.09 -9.14
C GLY A 244 -6.30 -8.01 -8.77
N ARG A 245 -6.23 -9.21 -9.36
CA ARG A 245 -5.41 -10.33 -8.89
C ARG A 245 -4.21 -10.66 -9.76
N SER A 246 -4.05 -9.97 -10.89
CA SER A 246 -2.89 -10.12 -11.77
C SER A 246 -1.83 -9.07 -11.47
N PHE A 247 -0.54 -9.46 -11.48
CA PHE A 247 0.58 -8.53 -11.24
C PHE A 247 0.88 -7.70 -12.48
N ILE A 248 -0.03 -6.78 -12.81
CA ILE A 248 -0.02 -6.01 -14.05
C ILE A 248 -0.35 -4.55 -13.78
N ARG A 249 -0.01 -3.70 -14.76
CA ARG A 249 -0.66 -2.39 -14.94
C ARG A 249 -1.59 -2.43 -16.15
N VAL A 250 -2.66 -1.66 -16.13
CA VAL A 250 -3.62 -1.59 -17.23
C VAL A 250 -3.74 -0.18 -17.78
N ARG A 251 -3.49 -0.05 -19.09
CA ARG A 251 -3.69 1.16 -19.86
C ARG A 251 -4.87 0.99 -20.80
N TYR A 252 -5.88 1.82 -20.62
CA TYR A 252 -7.06 1.84 -21.48
C TYR A 252 -6.88 2.85 -22.63
N ASP A 253 -7.65 2.71 -23.70
CA ASP A 253 -7.78 3.78 -24.68
C ASP A 253 -8.62 4.95 -24.12
N THR A 254 -8.60 6.09 -24.82
CA THR A 254 -9.31 7.30 -24.38
C THR A 254 -10.82 7.09 -24.22
N GLY A 255 -11.44 6.30 -25.11
CA GLY A 255 -12.89 6.04 -25.03
C GLY A 255 -13.26 5.25 -23.77
N LEU A 256 -12.48 4.21 -23.47
CA LEU A 256 -12.64 3.40 -22.26
C LEU A 256 -12.34 4.21 -21.00
N TYR A 257 -11.32 5.06 -20.97
CA TYR A 257 -11.08 5.93 -19.81
C TYR A 257 -12.26 6.87 -19.53
N LEU A 258 -12.88 7.44 -20.57
CA LEU A 258 -14.08 8.27 -20.41
C LEU A 258 -15.26 7.45 -19.89
N GLU A 259 -15.45 6.22 -20.38
CA GLU A 259 -16.51 5.31 -19.92
C GLU A 259 -16.32 4.90 -18.45
N ILE A 260 -15.10 4.52 -18.06
CA ILE A 260 -14.72 4.19 -16.68
C ILE A 260 -14.97 5.39 -15.77
N THR A 261 -14.53 6.58 -16.18
CA THR A 261 -14.71 7.80 -15.38
C THR A 261 -16.19 8.13 -15.20
N ALA A 262 -17.00 8.03 -16.25
CA ALA A 262 -18.44 8.23 -16.17
C ALA A 262 -19.12 7.24 -15.20
N ARG A 263 -18.72 5.96 -15.23
CA ARG A 263 -19.22 4.94 -14.30
C ARG A 263 -18.86 5.25 -12.84
N LEU A 264 -17.61 5.64 -12.57
CA LEU A 264 -17.15 6.02 -11.23
C LEU A 264 -17.92 7.23 -10.68
N HIS A 265 -18.22 8.22 -11.53
CA HIS A 265 -19.00 9.39 -11.12
C HIS A 265 -20.48 9.08 -10.85
N ALA A 266 -21.07 8.18 -11.64
CA ALA A 266 -22.45 7.76 -11.50
C ALA A 266 -22.64 6.90 -10.24
N ASP A 267 -21.89 5.81 -10.12
CA ASP A 267 -21.87 4.94 -8.95
C ASP A 267 -20.52 4.21 -8.84
N ALA A 268 -19.67 4.66 -7.91
CA ALA A 268 -18.37 4.06 -7.72
C ALA A 268 -18.44 2.61 -7.19
N ASN A 269 -19.54 2.19 -6.56
CA ASN A 269 -19.67 0.84 -6.01
C ASN A 269 -19.84 -0.24 -7.10
N CYS A 270 -20.10 0.14 -8.35
CA CYS A 270 -20.13 -0.81 -9.46
C CYS A 270 -18.74 -1.40 -9.79
N ILE A 271 -17.66 -0.71 -9.38
CA ILE A 271 -16.27 -1.15 -9.53
C ILE A 271 -15.72 -1.54 -8.14
N PRO A 272 -15.15 -2.75 -7.96
CA PRO A 272 -14.60 -3.18 -6.68
C PRO A 272 -13.53 -2.23 -6.14
N VAL A 273 -13.42 -2.13 -4.81
CA VAL A 273 -12.44 -1.25 -4.14
C VAL A 273 -11.01 -1.52 -4.63
N SER A 274 -10.61 -2.79 -4.79
CA SER A 274 -9.29 -3.19 -5.29
C SER A 274 -9.02 -2.63 -6.69
N VAL A 275 -10.00 -2.66 -7.58
CA VAL A 275 -9.84 -2.14 -8.95
C VAL A 275 -9.88 -0.62 -8.99
N ARG A 276 -10.70 0.04 -8.16
CA ARG A 276 -10.66 1.50 -8.02
C ARG A 276 -9.29 1.98 -7.54
N THR A 277 -8.68 1.21 -6.63
CA THR A 277 -7.33 1.41 -6.12
C THR A 277 -6.28 1.26 -7.22
N ARG A 278 -6.36 0.18 -8.01
CA ARG A 278 -5.49 -0.02 -9.18
C ARG A 278 -5.66 1.06 -10.24
N LEU A 279 -6.88 1.46 -10.57
CA LEU A 279 -7.14 2.53 -11.56
C LEU A 279 -6.45 3.83 -11.14
N MET A 280 -6.47 4.16 -9.85
CA MET A 280 -5.73 5.29 -9.30
C MET A 280 -4.22 5.09 -9.52
N ASP A 281 -3.65 3.98 -9.04
CA ASP A 281 -2.21 3.73 -9.12
C ASP A 281 -1.69 3.66 -10.56
N ASP A 282 -2.36 2.90 -11.43
CA ASP A 282 -2.00 2.75 -12.85
C ASP A 282 -2.06 4.08 -13.59
N SER A 283 -3.14 4.85 -13.43
CA SER A 283 -3.31 6.09 -14.19
C SER A 283 -2.29 7.15 -13.79
N PHE A 284 -2.02 7.31 -12.49
CA PHE A 284 -1.01 8.26 -12.02
C PHE A 284 0.40 7.79 -12.36
N THR A 285 0.75 6.53 -12.09
CA THR A 285 2.07 5.98 -12.43
C THR A 285 2.36 6.10 -13.93
N LEU A 286 1.40 5.76 -14.80
CA LEU A 286 1.57 5.89 -16.25
C LEU A 286 1.68 7.36 -16.68
N ALA A 287 1.04 8.29 -15.98
CA ALA A 287 1.15 9.72 -16.26
C ALA A 287 2.49 10.30 -15.81
N GLU A 288 3.03 9.86 -14.67
CA GLU A 288 4.33 10.26 -14.15
C GLU A 288 5.48 9.96 -15.12
N VAL A 289 5.37 8.86 -15.87
CA VAL A 289 6.37 8.44 -16.86
C VAL A 289 6.06 8.91 -18.29
N GLY A 290 4.99 9.71 -18.48
CA GLY A 290 4.60 10.27 -19.77
C GLY A 290 3.89 9.29 -20.72
N ASN A 291 3.49 8.11 -20.25
CA ASN A 291 2.75 7.12 -21.02
C ASN A 291 1.23 7.37 -21.03
N LEU A 292 0.72 8.22 -20.14
CA LEU A 292 -0.67 8.66 -20.08
C LEU A 292 -0.73 10.17 -19.85
N SER A 293 -1.75 10.85 -20.38
CA SER A 293 -1.99 12.25 -20.01
C SER A 293 -2.54 12.32 -18.58
N TYR A 294 -1.96 13.20 -17.75
CA TYR A 294 -2.48 13.53 -16.41
C TYR A 294 -3.95 13.92 -16.42
N LEU A 295 -4.49 14.41 -17.55
CA LEU A 295 -5.92 14.70 -17.66
C LEU A 295 -6.78 13.48 -17.31
N HIS A 296 -6.42 12.28 -17.76
CA HIS A 296 -7.18 11.06 -17.44
C HIS A 296 -7.06 10.70 -15.96
N ALA A 297 -5.85 10.73 -15.41
CA ALA A 297 -5.57 10.40 -14.01
C ALA A 297 -6.28 11.36 -13.05
N LEU A 298 -6.17 12.67 -13.29
CA LEU A 298 -6.84 13.70 -12.52
C LEU A 298 -8.35 13.59 -12.65
N ASN A 299 -8.90 13.36 -13.85
CA ASN A 299 -10.35 13.22 -14.05
C ASN A 299 -10.93 12.02 -13.30
N ILE A 300 -10.23 10.87 -13.33
CA ILE A 300 -10.60 9.71 -12.49
C ILE A 300 -10.64 10.14 -11.03
N SER A 301 -9.60 10.79 -10.51
CA SER A 301 -9.52 11.13 -9.08
C SER A 301 -10.68 12.00 -8.56
N VAL A 302 -11.39 12.73 -9.43
CA VAL A 302 -12.54 13.58 -9.02
C VAL A 302 -13.67 12.75 -8.38
N TYR A 303 -13.86 11.48 -8.73
CA TYR A 303 -14.89 10.64 -8.12
C TYR A 303 -14.68 10.49 -6.60
N LEU A 304 -13.45 10.65 -6.10
CA LEU A 304 -13.10 10.50 -4.69
C LEU A 304 -13.87 11.46 -3.76
N ARG A 305 -14.48 12.53 -4.30
CA ARG A 305 -15.46 13.35 -3.56
C ARG A 305 -16.59 12.55 -2.92
N LYS A 306 -16.89 11.34 -3.45
CA LYS A 306 -17.89 10.40 -2.95
C LYS A 306 -17.29 9.13 -2.33
N GLU A 307 -15.97 8.96 -2.39
CA GLU A 307 -15.30 7.75 -1.89
C GLU A 307 -15.18 7.78 -0.36
N ARG A 308 -15.40 6.61 0.24
CA ARG A 308 -15.17 6.40 1.68
C ARG A 308 -14.24 5.22 1.97
N ALA A 309 -13.92 4.41 0.96
CA ALA A 309 -13.00 3.30 1.13
C ALA A 309 -11.57 3.80 1.35
N TYR A 310 -10.86 3.15 2.27
CA TYR A 310 -9.48 3.48 2.61
C TYR A 310 -8.50 3.35 1.43
N PRO A 311 -8.44 2.22 0.69
CA PRO A 311 -7.34 2.00 -0.25
C PRO A 311 -7.26 3.01 -1.41
N PRO A 312 -8.35 3.41 -2.09
CA PRO A 312 -8.26 4.38 -3.19
C PRO A 312 -7.76 5.77 -2.75
N ILE A 313 -8.19 6.23 -1.58
CA ILE A 313 -7.76 7.53 -1.04
C ILE A 313 -6.31 7.47 -0.60
N LYS A 314 -5.88 6.36 0.02
CA LYS A 314 -4.48 6.16 0.39
C LYS A 314 -3.57 6.08 -0.84
N MET A 315 -4.04 5.48 -1.94
CA MET A 315 -3.31 5.48 -3.21
C MET A 315 -3.18 6.86 -3.82
N LEU A 316 -4.27 7.64 -3.88
CA LEU A 316 -4.13 9.03 -4.32
C LEU A 316 -3.14 9.78 -3.44
N HIS A 317 -3.20 9.61 -2.12
CA HIS A 317 -2.26 10.24 -1.20
C HIS A 317 -0.79 9.95 -1.58
N ALA A 318 -0.42 8.71 -1.92
CA ALA A 318 0.95 8.38 -2.34
C ALA A 318 1.38 9.15 -3.61
N HIS A 319 0.52 9.23 -4.63
CA HIS A 319 0.84 9.99 -5.86
C HIS A 319 0.84 11.51 -5.64
N LEU A 320 0.03 12.01 -4.71
CA LEU A 320 0.06 13.42 -4.34
C LEU A 320 1.40 13.83 -3.71
N ASP A 321 2.09 12.96 -2.96
CA ASP A 321 3.43 13.30 -2.46
C ASP A 321 4.42 13.55 -3.58
N PHE A 322 4.40 12.68 -4.60
CA PHE A 322 5.22 12.86 -5.80
C PHE A 322 4.89 14.20 -6.48
N LEU A 323 3.62 14.46 -6.76
CA LEU A 323 3.19 15.68 -7.45
C LEU A 323 3.46 16.95 -6.65
N VAL A 324 3.18 16.96 -5.34
CA VAL A 324 3.45 18.10 -4.46
C VAL A 324 4.94 18.41 -4.45
N SER A 325 5.81 17.41 -4.35
CA SER A 325 7.27 17.62 -4.35
C SER A 325 7.79 18.28 -5.65
N ARG A 326 7.14 18.00 -6.79
CA ARG A 326 7.53 18.52 -8.11
C ARG A 326 6.88 19.86 -8.47
N LEU A 327 5.68 20.11 -7.95
CA LEU A 327 4.94 21.33 -8.22
C LEU A 327 5.22 22.43 -7.19
N THR A 328 5.88 22.10 -6.07
CA THR A 328 6.33 23.09 -5.10
C THR A 328 7.22 24.14 -5.77
N GLY A 329 6.82 25.41 -5.67
CA GLY A 329 7.49 26.54 -6.34
C GLY A 329 6.97 26.88 -7.74
N HIS A 330 6.11 26.05 -8.33
CA HIS A 330 5.47 26.36 -9.61
C HIS A 330 4.39 27.46 -9.43
N PRO A 331 4.25 28.44 -10.37
CA PRO A 331 3.27 29.53 -10.22
C PRO A 331 1.82 29.06 -10.08
N GLN A 332 1.47 27.93 -10.70
CA GLN A 332 0.14 27.34 -10.66
C GLN A 332 -0.05 26.32 -9.52
N PHE A 333 0.93 26.16 -8.62
CA PHE A 333 0.83 25.17 -7.54
C PHE A 333 -0.43 25.40 -6.69
N ARG A 334 -0.82 26.66 -6.47
CA ARG A 334 -2.04 26.99 -5.72
C ARG A 334 -3.30 26.36 -6.32
N ILE A 335 -3.43 26.36 -7.65
CA ILE A 335 -4.57 25.75 -8.35
C ILE A 335 -4.62 24.24 -8.05
N PHE A 336 -3.44 23.59 -8.02
CA PHE A 336 -3.35 22.17 -7.67
C PHE A 336 -3.67 21.90 -6.19
N GLN A 337 -3.27 22.79 -5.28
CA GLN A 337 -3.66 22.70 -3.87
C GLN A 337 -5.17 22.81 -3.70
N ASP A 338 -5.81 23.78 -4.40
CA ASP A 338 -7.25 23.96 -4.38
C ASP A 338 -7.98 22.73 -4.96
N PHE A 339 -7.41 22.08 -5.97
CA PHE A 339 -7.91 20.80 -6.49
C PHE A 339 -7.87 19.68 -5.44
N ILE A 340 -6.76 19.52 -4.71
CA ILE A 340 -6.64 18.52 -3.63
C ILE A 340 -7.71 18.75 -2.56
N VAL A 341 -7.85 20.01 -2.12
CA VAL A 341 -8.89 20.39 -1.14
C VAL A 341 -10.27 20.08 -1.69
N THR A 342 -10.56 20.48 -2.93
CA THR A 342 -11.86 20.23 -3.58
C THR A 342 -12.25 18.75 -3.59
N ILE A 343 -11.30 17.83 -3.78
CA ILE A 343 -11.60 16.40 -3.83
C ILE A 343 -11.86 15.82 -2.43
N LEU A 344 -11.10 16.26 -1.41
CA LEU A 344 -11.09 15.64 -0.10
C LEU A 344 -11.93 16.38 0.96
N GLU A 345 -12.32 17.63 0.70
CA GLU A 345 -13.14 18.46 1.59
C GLU A 345 -14.43 17.75 2.07
N PRO A 346 -15.24 17.10 1.21
CA PRO A 346 -16.47 16.46 1.69
C PRO A 346 -16.22 15.38 2.75
N LEU A 347 -15.14 14.61 2.59
CA LEU A 347 -14.75 13.58 3.54
C LEU A 347 -14.13 14.18 4.81
N PHE A 348 -13.36 15.26 4.67
CA PHE A 348 -12.87 16.03 5.81
C PHE A 348 -14.01 16.57 6.68
N GLU A 349 -15.01 17.22 6.07
CA GLU A 349 -16.16 17.76 6.78
C GLU A 349 -16.97 16.66 7.47
N TYR A 350 -17.15 15.51 6.79
CA TYR A 350 -17.76 14.33 7.41
C TYR A 350 -16.99 13.88 8.66
N PHE A 351 -15.66 13.74 8.59
CA PHE A 351 -14.86 13.35 9.75
C PHE A 351 -14.84 14.38 10.87
N ARG A 352 -14.85 15.67 10.52
CA ARG A 352 -14.90 16.78 11.48
C ARG A 352 -16.23 16.80 12.25
N GLN A 353 -17.35 16.53 11.57
CA GLN A 353 -18.68 16.49 12.18
C GLN A 353 -18.95 15.20 12.97
N ASN A 354 -18.20 14.13 12.66
CA ASN A 354 -18.32 12.83 13.31
C ASN A 354 -16.98 12.43 13.96
N PRO A 355 -16.54 13.15 15.02
CA PRO A 355 -15.35 12.75 15.76
C PRO A 355 -15.59 11.40 16.44
N VAL A 356 -14.57 10.53 16.45
CA VAL A 356 -14.61 9.25 17.17
C VAL A 356 -13.69 9.39 18.39
N PRO A 357 -14.19 9.19 19.62
CA PRO A 357 -13.37 9.18 20.82
C PRO A 357 -12.30 8.09 20.76
N ASP A 358 -11.11 8.36 21.29
CA ASP A 358 -10.01 7.38 21.34
C ASP A 358 -10.38 6.08 22.08
N GLU A 359 -11.28 6.18 23.05
CA GLU A 359 -11.75 5.06 23.88
C GLU A 359 -12.67 4.10 23.11
N GLU A 360 -13.27 4.56 22.01
CA GLU A 360 -14.17 3.76 21.17
C GLU A 360 -13.43 3.10 19.98
N LEU A 361 -12.20 3.54 19.68
CA LEU A 361 -11.42 3.06 18.55
C LEU A 361 -10.94 1.61 18.78
N LYS A 362 -11.58 0.67 18.08
CA LYS A 362 -11.15 -0.73 18.04
C LYS A 362 -10.04 -0.94 17.02
N LEU A 363 -9.23 -1.99 17.19
CA LEU A 363 -8.14 -2.33 16.24
C LEU A 363 -8.63 -2.51 14.79
N HIS A 364 -9.89 -2.88 14.56
CA HIS A 364 -10.49 -3.00 13.22
C HIS A 364 -10.81 -1.63 12.57
N GLU A 365 -10.73 -0.53 13.32
CA GLU A 365 -10.95 0.85 12.87
C GLU A 365 -9.63 1.59 12.59
N GLU A 366 -8.51 0.89 12.58
CA GLU A 366 -7.18 1.41 12.23
C GLU A 366 -7.19 2.16 10.89
N LEU A 367 -7.69 1.52 9.84
CA LEU A 367 -7.70 2.07 8.49
C LEU A 367 -8.51 3.35 8.44
N LEU A 368 -9.58 3.43 9.25
CA LEU A 368 -10.38 4.64 9.39
C LEU A 368 -9.60 5.75 10.10
N SER A 369 -8.82 5.40 11.13
CA SER A 369 -7.96 6.36 11.85
C SER A 369 -6.85 6.92 10.95
N ASP A 370 -6.17 6.06 10.19
CA ASP A 370 -5.17 6.50 9.21
C ASP A 370 -5.82 7.28 8.05
N LEU A 371 -7.01 6.90 7.60
CA LEU A 371 -7.77 7.66 6.62
C LEU A 371 -8.07 9.08 7.11
N ARG A 372 -8.53 9.20 8.37
CA ARG A 372 -8.77 10.51 9.01
C ARG A 372 -7.48 11.32 9.02
N ALA A 373 -6.38 10.75 9.52
CA ALA A 373 -5.08 11.42 9.57
C ALA A 373 -4.63 11.89 8.17
N THR A 374 -4.76 11.02 7.16
CA THR A 374 -4.43 11.28 5.76
C THR A 374 -5.25 12.42 5.18
N VAL A 375 -6.57 12.40 5.37
CA VAL A 375 -7.50 13.44 4.87
C VAL A 375 -7.25 14.77 5.56
N PHE A 376 -7.08 14.78 6.89
CA PHE A 376 -6.69 15.97 7.63
C PHE A 376 -5.39 16.53 7.08
N SER A 377 -4.31 15.74 7.05
CA SER A 377 -3.01 16.18 6.54
C SER A 377 -3.13 16.83 5.14
N ARG A 378 -3.80 16.17 4.20
CA ARG A 378 -3.95 16.68 2.83
C ARG A 378 -4.81 17.94 2.75
N VAL A 379 -5.93 18.02 3.44
CA VAL A 379 -6.82 19.20 3.36
C VAL A 379 -6.19 20.40 4.08
N CYS A 380 -5.63 20.19 5.26
CA CYS A 380 -5.13 21.26 6.11
C CYS A 380 -3.81 21.85 5.58
N LEU A 381 -2.85 21.01 5.18
CA LEU A 381 -1.55 21.48 4.67
C LEU A 381 -1.67 22.16 3.30
N ASN A 382 -2.72 21.87 2.53
CA ASN A 382 -3.02 22.55 1.26
C ASN A 382 -3.84 23.85 1.41
N GLY A 383 -4.02 24.34 2.64
CA GLY A 383 -4.50 25.69 2.91
C GLY A 383 -6.02 25.85 2.98
N TYR A 384 -6.73 24.79 3.37
CA TYR A 384 -8.14 24.92 3.75
C TYR A 384 -8.26 25.65 5.09
N SER A 385 -8.80 26.88 5.05
CA SER A 385 -8.81 27.81 6.19
C SER A 385 -9.55 27.26 7.41
N ILE A 386 -10.68 26.58 7.21
CA ILE A 386 -11.46 25.96 8.29
C ILE A 386 -10.61 24.94 9.05
N CYS A 387 -9.85 24.11 8.35
CA CYS A 387 -8.96 23.18 9.03
C CYS A 387 -7.81 23.89 9.75
N ALA A 388 -7.17 24.88 9.12
CA ALA A 388 -6.08 25.61 9.74
C ALA A 388 -6.52 26.26 11.06
N SER A 389 -7.69 26.89 11.09
CA SER A 389 -8.28 27.45 12.31
C SER A 389 -8.59 26.38 13.36
N TYR A 390 -9.13 25.23 12.94
CA TYR A 390 -9.41 24.11 13.84
C TYR A 390 -8.13 23.55 14.49
N ALA A 391 -7.07 23.31 13.71
CA ALA A 391 -5.80 22.80 14.20
C ALA A 391 -5.13 23.77 15.19
N ARG A 392 -5.13 25.08 14.88
CA ARG A 392 -4.61 26.12 15.80
C ARG A 392 -5.37 26.14 17.12
N ALA A 393 -6.71 26.09 17.07
CA ALA A 393 -7.53 26.09 18.28
C ALA A 393 -7.26 24.87 19.18
N LEU A 394 -6.99 23.69 18.58
CA LEU A 394 -6.59 22.51 19.35
C LEU A 394 -5.25 22.70 20.04
N VAL A 395 -4.23 23.20 19.33
CA VAL A 395 -2.89 23.41 19.92
C VAL A 395 -2.91 24.53 20.98
N MET A 396 -3.69 25.59 20.80
CA MET A 396 -3.86 26.62 21.84
C MET A 396 -4.47 26.06 23.13
N LYS A 397 -5.39 25.09 23.04
CA LYS A 397 -5.88 24.37 24.24
C LYS A 397 -4.77 23.57 24.92
N LEU A 398 -3.90 22.93 24.13
CA LEU A 398 -2.74 22.19 24.65
C LEU A 398 -1.71 23.10 25.32
N MET A 399 -1.53 24.32 24.84
CA MET A 399 -0.63 25.30 25.48
C MET A 399 -1.04 25.58 26.92
N VAL A 400 -2.34 25.55 27.21
CA VAL A 400 -2.88 25.71 28.57
C VAL A 400 -2.80 24.38 29.33
N SER A 401 -3.39 23.30 28.80
CA SER A 401 -3.54 22.04 29.52
C SER A 401 -2.20 21.33 29.76
N CYS A 402 -1.25 21.43 28.82
CA CYS A 402 0.03 20.75 28.87
C CYS A 402 1.22 21.67 29.24
N THR A 403 1.00 22.81 29.92
CA THR A 403 2.06 23.82 30.18
C THR A 403 3.35 23.20 30.71
N ASN A 404 3.29 22.42 31.79
CA ASN A 404 4.46 21.83 32.47
C ASN A 404 4.56 20.30 32.31
N THR A 405 3.91 19.74 31.28
CA THR A 405 3.90 18.29 31.04
C THR A 405 4.29 17.97 29.60
N ILE A 406 4.71 16.72 29.37
CA ILE A 406 4.97 16.17 28.03
C ILE A 406 3.65 15.95 27.27
N LEU A 407 3.69 15.93 25.93
CA LEU A 407 2.48 15.76 25.09
C LEU A 407 2.01 14.30 25.05
N SER A 408 2.88 13.35 25.42
CA SER A 408 2.47 11.96 25.65
C SER A 408 1.51 11.77 26.83
N ASN A 409 1.33 12.77 27.69
CA ASN A 409 0.39 12.67 28.80
C ASN A 409 -1.07 12.87 28.34
N ARG A 410 -1.89 11.84 28.48
CA ARG A 410 -3.32 11.86 28.10
C ARG A 410 -4.20 12.79 28.91
N THR A 411 -3.84 13.10 30.15
CA THR A 411 -4.67 14.00 30.96
C THR A 411 -4.62 15.43 30.42
N CYS A 412 -3.51 15.80 29.76
CA CYS A 412 -3.33 17.11 29.17
C CYS A 412 -3.61 17.13 27.66
N ASN A 413 -3.17 16.10 26.93
CA ASN A 413 -3.26 16.03 25.48
C ASN A 413 -4.46 15.20 25.03
N VAL A 414 -5.55 15.93 24.76
CA VAL A 414 -6.82 15.36 24.28
C VAL A 414 -6.84 15.09 22.78
N ILE A 415 -5.76 15.38 22.05
CA ILE A 415 -5.70 15.12 20.61
C ILE A 415 -5.41 13.63 20.40
N PRO A 416 -6.28 12.92 19.65
CA PRO A 416 -6.04 11.54 19.26
C PRO A 416 -4.67 11.31 18.65
N PRO A 417 -3.92 10.26 19.02
CA PRO A 417 -2.58 9.99 18.48
C PRO A 417 -2.47 10.09 16.96
N TYR A 418 -3.48 9.59 16.23
CA TYR A 418 -3.50 9.62 14.76
C TYR A 418 -3.65 11.04 14.16
N LEU A 419 -4.21 11.99 14.91
CA LEU A 419 -4.36 13.39 14.48
C LEU A 419 -3.23 14.31 14.96
N ARG A 420 -2.39 13.86 15.90
CA ARG A 420 -1.35 14.72 16.50
C ARG A 420 -0.41 15.29 15.45
N GLN A 421 0.18 14.45 14.59
CA GLN A 421 1.10 14.94 13.56
C GLN A 421 0.43 15.92 12.57
N PRO A 422 -0.72 15.59 11.95
CA PRO A 422 -1.41 16.53 11.06
C PRO A 422 -1.80 17.85 11.74
N VAL A 423 -2.28 17.79 12.98
CA VAL A 423 -2.71 18.98 13.74
C VAL A 423 -1.51 19.84 14.14
N TYR A 424 -0.45 19.25 14.69
CA TYR A 424 0.76 19.99 15.05
C TYR A 424 1.39 20.66 13.82
N ALA A 425 1.55 19.91 12.73
CA ALA A 425 2.16 20.43 11.50
C ALA A 425 1.33 21.59 10.91
N THR A 426 0.00 21.45 10.89
CA THR A 426 -0.89 22.51 10.43
C THR A 426 -0.83 23.74 11.34
N ALA A 427 -0.83 23.54 12.66
CA ALA A 427 -0.76 24.63 13.63
C ALA A 427 0.56 25.39 13.51
N VAL A 428 1.69 24.71 13.31
CA VAL A 428 2.98 25.36 13.04
C VAL A 428 2.96 26.12 11.71
N MET A 429 2.42 25.50 10.65
CA MET A 429 2.42 26.08 9.29
C MET A 429 1.60 27.37 9.18
N TYR A 430 0.50 27.47 9.94
CA TYR A 430 -0.46 28.60 9.88
C TYR A 430 -0.57 29.39 11.19
N GLY A 431 0.25 29.07 12.18
CA GLY A 431 0.27 29.69 13.51
C GLY A 431 1.28 30.82 13.64
N ASP A 432 1.46 31.24 14.89
CA ASP A 432 2.38 32.30 15.31
C ASP A 432 3.65 31.72 15.97
N GLU A 433 4.51 32.62 16.47
CA GLU A 433 5.75 32.25 17.17
C GLU A 433 5.47 31.41 18.43
N ASP A 434 4.40 31.74 19.16
CA ASP A 434 4.10 31.10 20.44
C ASP A 434 3.77 29.60 20.27
N ILE A 435 3.02 29.24 19.22
CA ILE A 435 2.76 27.84 18.87
C ILE A 435 4.06 27.10 18.55
N PHE A 436 4.96 27.74 17.79
CA PHE A 436 6.23 27.12 17.41
C PHE A 436 7.12 26.89 18.64
N GLU A 437 7.31 27.91 19.48
CA GLU A 437 8.11 27.80 20.71
C GLU A 437 7.52 26.80 21.68
N PHE A 438 6.18 26.76 21.81
CA PHE A 438 5.51 25.74 22.60
C PHE A 438 5.87 24.33 22.12
N LEU A 439 5.66 24.01 20.84
CA LEU A 439 5.96 22.68 20.32
C LEU A 439 7.45 22.35 20.37
N HIS A 440 8.33 23.33 20.14
CA HIS A 440 9.77 23.16 20.29
C HIS A 440 10.17 22.85 21.74
N SER A 441 9.58 23.52 22.72
CA SER A 441 9.78 23.19 24.14
C SER A 441 9.32 21.75 24.45
N LYS A 442 8.18 21.32 23.88
CA LYS A 442 7.66 19.97 24.07
C LYS A 442 8.55 18.92 23.44
N TRP A 443 9.13 19.17 22.27
CA TRP A 443 10.10 18.28 21.65
C TRP A 443 11.32 18.01 22.55
N ASN A 444 11.81 19.03 23.27
CA ASN A 444 12.94 18.89 24.19
C ASN A 444 12.57 18.12 25.48
N MET A 445 11.32 18.21 25.93
CA MET A 445 10.82 17.54 27.14
C MET A 445 10.40 16.07 26.89
N GLU A 446 10.00 15.75 25.66
CA GLU A 446 9.36 14.48 25.32
C GLU A 446 10.34 13.29 25.43
N VAL A 447 9.92 12.25 26.16
CA VAL A 447 10.75 11.05 26.40
C VAL A 447 10.40 9.94 25.40
N TYR A 448 9.16 9.92 24.91
CA TYR A 448 8.72 8.91 23.95
C TYR A 448 9.11 9.30 22.53
N GLN A 449 10.00 8.50 21.94
CA GLN A 449 10.55 8.75 20.61
C GLN A 449 9.47 8.96 19.54
N THR A 450 8.37 8.19 19.58
CA THR A 450 7.25 8.32 18.63
C THR A 450 6.60 9.71 18.68
N GLU A 451 6.29 10.22 19.87
CA GLU A 451 5.68 11.56 20.00
C GLU A 451 6.70 12.65 19.67
N ARG A 452 7.97 12.45 20.06
CA ARG A 452 9.07 13.36 19.73
C ARG A 452 9.27 13.50 18.22
N GLU A 453 9.20 12.40 17.46
CA GLU A 453 9.26 12.40 15.99
C GLU A 453 8.07 13.16 15.36
N ARG A 454 6.86 13.02 15.89
CA ARG A 454 5.68 13.77 15.40
C ARG A 454 5.84 15.27 15.58
N ILE A 455 6.35 15.69 16.74
CA ILE A 455 6.62 17.11 17.01
C ILE A 455 7.74 17.62 16.09
N TRP A 456 8.81 16.84 15.92
CA TRP A 456 9.91 17.18 15.01
C TRP A 456 9.44 17.42 13.58
N ILE A 457 8.68 16.48 13.02
CA ILE A 457 8.10 16.61 11.67
C ILE A 457 7.19 17.84 11.58
N ALA A 458 6.41 18.13 12.63
CA ALA A 458 5.54 19.29 12.67
C ALA A 458 6.30 20.63 12.70
N LEU A 459 7.41 20.71 13.42
CA LEU A 459 8.26 21.90 13.46
C LEU A 459 8.86 22.22 12.08
N GLY A 460 9.16 21.17 11.29
CA GLY A 460 9.59 21.30 9.90
C GLY A 460 8.54 21.89 8.95
N ALA A 461 7.27 21.97 9.35
CA ALA A 461 6.20 22.57 8.55
C ALA A 461 6.19 24.11 8.59
N SER A 462 7.08 24.73 9.38
CA SER A 462 7.19 26.18 9.49
C SER A 462 7.51 26.85 8.15
N LYS A 463 6.84 27.98 7.87
CA LYS A 463 7.12 28.84 6.70
C LYS A 463 8.19 29.89 6.98
N LYS A 464 8.63 30.04 8.23
CA LYS A 464 9.64 31.03 8.64
C LYS A 464 11.05 30.46 8.53
N LYS A 465 11.94 31.16 7.83
CA LYS A 465 13.31 30.71 7.57
C LYS A 465 14.10 30.56 8.87
N GLU A 466 13.92 31.48 9.80
CA GLU A 466 14.57 31.47 11.11
C GLU A 466 14.25 30.22 11.94
N HIS A 467 13.04 29.67 11.83
CA HIS A 467 12.66 28.43 12.51
C HIS A 467 13.46 27.24 12.00
N ILE A 468 13.58 27.12 10.67
CA ILE A 468 14.30 26.01 10.03
C ILE A 468 15.80 26.05 10.36
N HIS A 469 16.42 27.23 10.38
CA HIS A 469 17.85 27.39 10.69
C HIS A 469 18.22 26.98 12.11
N ARG A 470 17.25 26.94 13.04
CA ARG A 470 17.51 26.46 14.40
C ARG A 470 17.74 24.96 14.44
N PHE A 471 17.16 24.19 13.52
CA PHE A 471 17.25 22.73 13.49
C PHE A 471 18.48 22.21 12.73
N GLU A 472 18.90 22.90 11.67
CA GLU A 472 20.11 22.54 10.89
C GLU A 472 21.39 22.51 11.74
N LYS A 473 21.41 23.22 12.87
CA LYS A 473 22.56 23.24 13.79
C LYS A 473 22.66 22.03 14.72
N PHE A 474 21.62 21.20 14.81
CA PHE A 474 21.57 20.03 15.70
C PHE A 474 21.86 18.70 15.01
N GLU A 475 22.09 18.68 13.68
CA GLU A 475 22.32 17.46 12.88
C GLU A 475 23.80 17.22 12.47
N CYS A 476 24.78 17.83 13.15
CA CYS A 476 26.20 17.50 12.98
C CYS A 476 26.71 16.47 14.00
#